data_AF-A0A8X7SCE3-F1
#
_entry.id   AF-A0A8X7SCE3-F1
#
_cell.length_a   1.000
_cell.length_b   1.000
_cell.length_c   1.000
_cell.angle_alpha   90.00
_cell.angle_beta   90.00
_cell.angle_gamma   90.00
#
_symmetry.space_group_name_H-M   'P 1'
#
loop_
_entity.id
_entity.type
_entity.pdbx_description
1 polymer ?
#
loop_
_entity_poly.entity_id
_entity_poly.type
_entity_poly.pdbx_seq_one_letter_code
_entity_poly.pdbx_strand_id
1 'polypeptide(L)'
;MLALRDRQCCFLFCLIVFVLYVRPCYSHESSFDGKTLYVGKELWKETLPLQSGSRVYRLQGLKSSSWYEVKISYPASIPALFSLQLLRNGETGLKLNQMRRLLNTEKLIFKTESYEQVDDKEGLYVLVTVEPEGIVAIPNFKERSFIIYNIVCEEQLLGIAYSCWSVVVLVVLCLLVAVSFPRFLPSDLLTKDGDRNR
;
A
#
# COMPACT_ATOMS: atom_id res chain seq x y z
N MET A 1 11.96 22.82 39.51
CA MET A 1 12.27 21.39 39.24
C MET A 1 11.07 20.58 38.76
N LEU A 2 9.85 20.76 39.30
CA LEU A 2 8.66 20.00 38.89
C LEU A 2 8.27 20.14 37.40
N ALA A 3 8.30 21.37 36.86
CA ALA A 3 7.94 21.62 35.46
C ALA A 3 8.91 21.01 34.42
N LEU A 4 10.16 20.73 34.79
CA LEU A 4 11.14 20.08 33.91
C LEU A 4 10.91 18.56 33.83
N ARG A 5 10.41 17.97 34.93
CA ARG A 5 10.09 16.54 35.04
C ARG A 5 8.84 16.19 34.24
N ASP A 6 7.80 17.02 34.30
CA ASP A 6 6.59 16.84 33.47
C ASP A 6 6.89 16.90 31.96
N ARG A 7 7.79 17.80 31.53
CA ARG A 7 8.21 17.90 30.13
C ARG A 7 8.93 16.66 29.61
N GLN A 8 9.81 16.07 30.41
CA GLN A 8 10.50 14.83 30.06
C GLN A 8 9.53 13.65 30.04
N CYS A 9 8.57 13.60 30.96
CA CYS A 9 7.53 12.57 31.01
C CYS A 9 6.60 12.60 29.78
N CYS A 10 6.18 13.77 29.31
CA CYS A 10 5.39 13.89 28.08
C CYS A 10 6.16 13.41 26.85
N PHE A 11 7.45 13.74 26.73
CA PHE A 11 8.27 13.34 25.59
C PHE A 11 8.51 11.82 25.56
N LEU A 12 8.79 11.23 26.73
CA LEU A 12 8.88 9.78 26.91
C LEU A 12 7.56 9.06 26.63
N PHE A 13 6.44 9.62 27.07
CA PHE A 13 5.11 9.09 26.76
C PHE A 13 4.84 9.10 25.25
N CYS A 14 5.17 10.20 24.55
CA CYS A 14 5.06 10.28 23.08
C CYS A 14 5.95 9.23 22.37
N LEU A 15 7.19 9.02 22.84
CA LEU A 15 8.09 8.00 22.28
C LEU A 15 7.58 6.58 22.53
N ILE A 16 6.99 6.31 23.70
CA ILE A 16 6.41 5.00 24.02
C ILE A 16 5.18 4.73 23.16
N VAL A 17 4.30 5.71 22.99
CA VAL A 17 3.14 5.61 22.08
C VAL A 17 3.60 5.37 20.64
N PHE A 18 4.65 6.06 20.19
CA PHE A 18 5.24 5.88 18.87
C PHE A 18 5.75 4.45 18.64
N VAL A 19 6.50 3.89 19.60
CA VAL A 19 7.03 2.52 19.53
C VAL A 19 5.92 1.47 19.60
N LEU A 20 4.84 1.73 20.34
CA LEU A 20 3.70 0.82 20.43
C LEU A 20 2.81 0.85 19.17
N TYR A 21 2.75 1.99 18.47
CA TYR A 21 1.96 2.15 17.23
C TYR A 21 2.68 1.56 16.00
N VAL A 22 4.02 1.55 16.00
CA VAL A 22 4.84 0.87 14.98
C VAL A 22 4.97 -0.62 15.33
N ARG A 23 3.85 -1.35 15.32
CA ARG A 23 3.86 -2.82 15.33
C ARG A 23 3.95 -3.30 13.88
N PRO A 24 4.97 -4.09 13.50
CA PRO A 24 4.99 -4.70 12.18
C PRO A 24 3.88 -5.76 12.09
N CYS A 25 2.92 -5.54 11.20
CA CYS A 25 1.90 -6.54 10.89
C CYS A 25 2.58 -7.74 10.22
N TYR A 26 2.76 -8.83 10.97
CA TYR A 26 3.22 -10.11 10.44
C TYR A 26 2.00 -10.88 9.94
N SER A 27 1.73 -10.83 8.64
CA SER A 27 0.62 -11.57 8.04
C SER A 27 1.02 -13.03 7.78
N HIS A 28 0.31 -13.94 8.45
CA HIS A 28 0.44 -15.39 8.33
C HIS A 28 -0.11 -15.92 6.99
N GLU A 29 0.72 -16.66 6.25
CA GLU A 29 0.34 -17.34 5.00
C GLU A 29 -0.69 -18.44 5.27
N SER A 30 -1.77 -18.45 4.48
CA SER A 30 -2.69 -19.59 4.40
C SER A 30 -2.82 -19.97 2.92
N SER A 31 -2.20 -21.09 2.55
CA SER A 31 -2.34 -21.70 1.22
C SER A 31 -3.74 -22.29 1.08
N PHE A 32 -4.53 -21.84 0.10
CA PHE A 32 -5.61 -22.65 -0.45
C PHE A 32 -5.92 -22.28 -1.91
N ASP A 33 -6.24 -23.32 -2.67
CA ASP A 33 -6.49 -23.38 -4.10
C ASP A 33 -7.88 -22.80 -4.44
N GLY A 34 -7.93 -21.95 -5.48
CA GLY A 34 -8.98 -20.94 -5.69
C GLY A 34 -8.65 -19.61 -5.02
N LYS A 35 -7.69 -18.85 -5.57
CA LYS A 35 -7.10 -17.70 -4.86
C LYS A 35 -8.05 -16.50 -4.82
N THR A 36 -8.63 -16.33 -3.65
CA THR A 36 -9.39 -15.13 -3.29
C THR A 36 -8.42 -14.06 -2.81
N LEU A 37 -8.52 -12.88 -3.40
CA LEU A 37 -7.80 -11.70 -2.97
C LEU A 37 -8.72 -10.88 -2.05
N TYR A 38 -8.46 -10.96 -0.75
CA TYR A 38 -9.18 -10.19 0.25
C TYR A 38 -8.63 -8.76 0.31
N VAL A 39 -9.52 -7.78 0.41
CA VAL A 39 -9.14 -6.38 0.64
C VAL A 39 -8.28 -6.27 1.91
N GLY A 40 -7.13 -5.60 1.80
CA GLY A 40 -6.17 -5.39 2.88
C GLY A 40 -5.26 -6.58 3.18
N LYS A 41 -5.40 -7.72 2.48
CA LYS A 41 -4.54 -8.89 2.65
C LYS A 41 -3.65 -9.09 1.42
N GLU A 42 -2.35 -9.01 1.63
CA GLU A 42 -1.36 -9.31 0.58
C GLU A 42 -1.19 -10.83 0.41
N LEU A 43 -1.19 -11.28 -0.85
CA LEU A 43 -0.79 -12.61 -1.24
C LEU A 43 0.68 -12.57 -1.67
N TRP A 44 1.50 -13.37 -0.98
CA TRP A 44 2.95 -13.37 -1.11
C TRP A 44 3.41 -14.54 -1.98
N LYS A 45 4.51 -14.32 -2.71
CA LYS A 45 5.24 -15.37 -3.45
C LYS A 45 4.35 -16.18 -4.41
N GLU A 46 3.39 -15.51 -5.03
CA GLU A 46 2.60 -16.07 -6.10
C GLU A 46 3.48 -16.43 -7.29
N THR A 47 3.19 -17.55 -7.96
CA THR A 47 3.92 -17.99 -9.14
C THR A 47 3.03 -18.04 -10.37
N LEU A 48 3.56 -17.54 -11.49
CA LEU A 48 2.96 -17.64 -12.82
C LEU A 48 4.01 -18.12 -13.83
N PRO A 49 3.63 -18.90 -14.85
CA PRO A 49 4.53 -19.22 -15.95
C PRO A 49 4.85 -17.94 -16.72
N LEU A 50 6.13 -17.70 -17.01
CA LEU A 50 6.57 -16.46 -17.65
C LEU A 50 6.05 -16.36 -19.09
N GLN A 51 5.93 -17.50 -19.78
CA GLN A 51 5.40 -17.55 -21.13
C GLN A 51 3.87 -17.70 -21.10
N SER A 52 3.17 -16.61 -21.43
CA SER A 52 1.70 -16.57 -21.54
C SER A 52 0.96 -17.01 -20.26
N GLY A 53 1.54 -16.72 -19.10
CA GLY A 53 0.89 -17.04 -17.83
C GLY A 53 -0.30 -16.13 -17.57
N SER A 54 -1.39 -16.72 -17.09
CA SER A 54 -2.53 -15.95 -16.60
C SER A 54 -3.13 -16.60 -15.36
N ARG A 55 -3.68 -15.77 -14.46
CA ARG A 55 -4.42 -16.21 -13.28
C ARG A 55 -5.52 -15.21 -12.95
N VAL A 56 -6.67 -15.75 -12.58
CA VAL A 56 -7.82 -14.97 -12.11
C VAL A 56 -7.88 -15.02 -10.60
N TYR A 57 -8.05 -13.86 -9.98
CA TYR A 57 -8.27 -13.68 -8.54
C TYR A 57 -9.68 -13.18 -8.30
N ARG A 58 -10.44 -13.84 -7.43
CA ARG A 58 -11.74 -13.34 -6.98
C ARG A 58 -11.53 -12.29 -5.90
N LEU A 59 -12.08 -11.10 -6.07
CA LEU A 59 -12.03 -10.05 -5.06
C LEU A 59 -13.12 -10.30 -4.01
N GLN A 60 -12.74 -10.22 -2.73
CA GLN A 60 -13.67 -10.30 -1.60
C GLN A 60 -13.41 -9.22 -0.55
N GLY A 61 -14.46 -8.82 0.17
CA GLY A 61 -14.39 -7.76 1.17
C GLY A 61 -14.47 -6.34 0.61
N LEU A 62 -15.01 -6.18 -0.61
CA LEU A 62 -15.26 -4.88 -1.21
C LEU A 62 -16.46 -4.19 -0.52
N LYS A 63 -16.36 -2.89 -0.32
CA LYS A 63 -17.40 -1.99 0.20
C LYS A 63 -18.01 -1.22 -0.97
N SER A 64 -19.31 -0.93 -0.87
CA SER A 64 -20.01 -0.12 -1.86
C SER A 64 -19.47 1.31 -1.88
N SER A 65 -19.38 1.90 -3.08
CA SER A 65 -18.97 3.30 -3.29
C SER A 65 -17.54 3.65 -2.85
N SER A 66 -16.68 2.66 -2.57
CA SER A 66 -15.27 2.84 -2.22
C SER A 66 -14.35 2.74 -3.44
N TRP A 67 -13.18 3.36 -3.33
CA TRP A 67 -12.09 3.21 -4.30
C TRP A 67 -11.15 2.08 -3.87
N TYR A 68 -10.68 1.32 -4.83
CA TYR A 68 -9.78 0.19 -4.63
C TYR A 68 -8.59 0.28 -5.56
N GLU A 69 -7.47 -0.21 -5.05
CA GLU A 69 -6.21 -0.30 -5.78
C GLU A 69 -5.66 -1.72 -5.68
N VAL A 70 -5.40 -2.33 -6.83
CA VAL A 70 -4.71 -3.61 -6.92
C VAL A 70 -3.30 -3.36 -7.43
N LYS A 71 -2.33 -3.88 -6.69
CA LYS A 71 -0.90 -3.71 -6.96
C LYS A 71 -0.25 -5.07 -7.14
N ILE A 72 0.64 -5.16 -8.13
CA ILE A 72 1.55 -6.28 -8.29
C ILE A 72 2.99 -5.78 -8.12
N SER A 73 3.79 -6.54 -7.38
CA SER A 73 5.23 -6.33 -7.28
C SER A 73 5.98 -7.60 -7.64
N TYR A 74 7.07 -7.46 -8.39
CA TYR A 74 7.90 -8.57 -8.87
C TYR A 74 9.37 -8.14 -8.97
N PRO A 75 10.33 -9.08 -8.97
CA PRO A 75 11.74 -8.75 -8.97
C PRO A 75 12.18 -8.10 -10.29
N ALA A 76 12.89 -6.98 -10.19
CA ALA A 76 13.42 -6.23 -11.33
C ALA A 76 14.45 -6.99 -12.19
N SER A 77 14.99 -8.11 -11.70
CA SER A 77 15.99 -8.91 -12.39
C SER A 77 15.41 -9.83 -13.47
N ILE A 78 14.08 -9.95 -13.54
CA ILE A 78 13.39 -10.73 -14.57
C ILE A 78 12.60 -9.74 -15.42
N PRO A 79 12.93 -9.61 -16.72
CA PRO A 79 12.23 -8.67 -17.57
C PRO A 79 10.89 -9.29 -17.98
N ALA A 80 9.82 -8.79 -17.37
CA ALA A 80 8.47 -9.30 -17.51
C ALA A 80 7.48 -8.13 -17.45
N LEU A 81 6.45 -8.22 -18.27
CA LEU A 81 5.34 -7.29 -18.34
C LEU A 81 4.11 -7.94 -17.71
N PHE A 82 3.57 -7.33 -16.67
CA PHE A 82 2.28 -7.75 -16.11
C PHE A 82 1.15 -6.90 -16.67
N SER A 83 -0.03 -7.49 -16.82
CA SER A 83 -1.25 -6.74 -17.14
C SER A 83 -2.38 -7.13 -16.19
N LEU A 84 -3.16 -6.14 -15.77
CA LEU A 84 -4.18 -6.24 -14.73
C LEU A 84 -5.56 -5.86 -15.25
N GLN A 85 -6.42 -6.82 -15.57
CA GLN A 85 -7.75 -6.54 -16.09
C GLN A 85 -8.82 -6.80 -15.03
N LEU A 86 -9.71 -5.83 -14.81
CA LEU A 86 -10.90 -6.04 -14.01
C LEU A 86 -11.94 -6.80 -14.84
N LEU A 87 -12.47 -7.88 -14.28
CA LEU A 87 -13.52 -8.68 -14.88
C LEU A 87 -14.76 -8.62 -13.99
N ARG A 88 -15.94 -8.52 -14.61
CA ARG A 88 -17.23 -8.63 -13.94
C ARG A 88 -17.90 -9.89 -14.44
N ASN A 89 -18.27 -10.79 -13.52
CA ASN A 89 -18.93 -12.05 -13.85
C ASN A 89 -18.17 -12.90 -14.92
N GLY A 90 -16.84 -12.85 -14.93
CA GLY A 90 -16.01 -13.59 -15.91
C GLY A 90 -15.96 -12.97 -17.32
N GLU A 91 -16.72 -11.92 -17.57
CA GLU A 91 -16.63 -11.14 -18.81
C GLU A 91 -15.74 -9.91 -18.59
N THR A 92 -15.12 -9.41 -19.67
CA THR A 92 -14.27 -8.21 -19.68
C THR A 92 -15.09 -6.94 -19.45
N GLY A 93 -15.56 -6.80 -18.22
CA GLY A 93 -16.38 -5.69 -17.76
C GLY A 93 -15.56 -4.43 -17.53
N LEU A 94 -15.82 -3.43 -18.38
CA LEU A 94 -15.49 -2.01 -18.23
C LEU A 94 -14.04 -1.60 -18.52
N LYS A 95 -13.86 -0.92 -19.67
CA LYS A 95 -12.70 -0.11 -20.11
C LYS A 95 -12.45 1.14 -19.23
N LEU A 96 -12.78 1.13 -17.95
CA LEU A 96 -12.55 2.25 -17.01
C LEU A 96 -11.37 2.01 -16.06
N ASN A 97 -10.39 1.24 -16.53
CA ASN A 97 -9.19 0.93 -15.77
C ASN A 97 -8.10 1.94 -16.14
N GLN A 98 -7.88 2.92 -15.27
CA GLN A 98 -6.70 3.78 -15.39
C GLN A 98 -5.48 2.97 -14.95
N MET A 99 -4.97 2.14 -15.86
CA MET A 99 -3.66 1.52 -15.71
C MET A 99 -2.60 2.60 -15.75
N ARG A 100 -1.75 2.64 -14.74
CA ARG A 100 -0.53 3.45 -14.76
C ARG A 100 0.63 2.56 -14.38
N ARG A 101 1.58 2.41 -15.30
CA ARG A 101 2.83 1.71 -15.03
C ARG A 101 3.79 2.65 -14.31
N LEU A 102 4.19 2.27 -13.10
CA LEU A 102 5.19 3.00 -12.31
C LEU A 102 6.27 1.99 -11.91
N LEU A 103 7.46 2.08 -12.49
CA LEU A 103 8.55 1.10 -12.33
C LEU A 103 8.10 -0.34 -12.68
N ASN A 104 8.70 -1.35 -12.03
CA ASN A 104 8.32 -2.76 -12.11
C ASN A 104 7.16 -3.07 -11.14
N THR A 105 6.19 -2.16 -11.08
CA THR A 105 4.93 -2.35 -10.36
C THR A 105 3.76 -1.95 -11.24
N GLU A 106 2.85 -2.89 -11.43
CA GLU A 106 1.61 -2.65 -12.16
C GLU A 106 0.50 -2.32 -11.17
N LYS A 107 -0.24 -1.26 -11.49
CA LYS A 107 -1.26 -0.67 -10.62
C LYS A 107 -2.57 -0.51 -11.38
N LEU A 108 -3.62 -1.12 -10.83
CA LEU A 108 -4.99 -1.01 -11.28
C LEU A 108 -5.81 -0.28 -10.22
N ILE A 109 -6.41 0.86 -10.57
CA ILE A 109 -7.36 1.57 -9.71
C ILE A 109 -8.75 1.43 -10.30
N PHE A 110 -9.71 1.05 -9.47
CA PHE A 110 -11.12 1.01 -9.83
C PHE A 110 -12.00 1.51 -8.69
N LYS A 111 -13.21 1.94 -9.03
CA LYS A 111 -14.23 2.33 -8.07
C LYS A 111 -15.33 1.29 -8.08
N THR A 112 -15.76 0.87 -6.89
CA THR A 112 -16.98 0.08 -6.75
C THR A 112 -18.17 1.05 -6.78
N GLU A 113 -19.05 0.94 -7.77
CA GLU A 113 -20.28 1.74 -7.79
C GLU A 113 -21.27 1.22 -6.73
N SER A 114 -22.23 2.06 -6.33
CA SER A 114 -23.28 1.69 -5.38
C SER A 114 -24.11 0.55 -5.96
N TYR A 115 -23.87 -0.68 -5.51
CA TYR A 115 -24.70 -1.82 -5.84
C TYR A 115 -26.05 -1.68 -5.11
N GLU A 116 -27.05 -1.14 -5.80
CA GLU A 116 -28.41 -1.62 -5.60
C GLU A 116 -28.44 -3.06 -6.12
N GLN A 117 -28.48 -4.00 -5.17
CA GLN A 117 -29.11 -5.30 -5.32
C GLN A 117 -28.68 -6.10 -6.55
N VAL A 118 -27.44 -6.57 -6.55
CA VAL A 118 -27.04 -7.65 -7.44
C VAL A 118 -26.81 -8.89 -6.59
N ASP A 119 -27.58 -9.93 -6.91
CA ASP A 119 -27.54 -11.28 -6.36
C ASP A 119 -26.10 -11.72 -6.04
N ASP A 120 -25.91 -12.48 -4.95
CA ASP A 120 -24.64 -12.97 -4.36
C ASP A 120 -23.70 -13.74 -5.34
N LYS A 121 -24.08 -13.81 -6.62
CA LYS A 121 -23.46 -14.53 -7.73
C LYS A 121 -22.59 -13.65 -8.63
N GLU A 122 -22.77 -12.32 -8.68
CA GLU A 122 -21.91 -11.45 -9.52
C GLU A 122 -20.64 -11.02 -8.77
N GLY A 123 -19.63 -11.90 -8.77
CA GLY A 123 -18.30 -11.58 -8.24
C GLY A 123 -17.51 -10.59 -9.12
N LEU A 124 -16.69 -9.76 -8.47
CA LEU A 124 -15.64 -8.98 -9.14
C LEU A 124 -14.35 -9.80 -9.15
N TYR A 125 -13.65 -9.82 -10.29
CA TYR A 125 -12.43 -10.59 -10.46
C TYR A 125 -11.32 -9.72 -11.05
N VAL A 126 -10.07 -10.10 -10.78
CA VAL A 126 -8.89 -9.51 -11.39
C VAL A 126 -8.16 -10.59 -12.18
N LEU A 127 -8.06 -10.40 -13.48
CA LEU A 127 -7.20 -11.18 -14.34
C LEU A 127 -5.81 -10.57 -14.35
N VAL A 128 -4.85 -11.39 -13.95
CA VAL A 128 -3.42 -11.10 -14.03
C VAL A 128 -2.87 -11.88 -15.22
N THR A 129 -2.25 -11.20 -16.17
CA THR A 129 -1.48 -11.84 -17.24
C THR A 129 -0.02 -11.43 -17.15
N VAL A 130 0.87 -12.31 -17.61
CA VAL A 130 2.29 -12.01 -17.70
C VAL A 130 2.82 -12.39 -19.08
N GLU A 131 3.63 -11.48 -19.63
CA GLU A 131 4.35 -11.64 -20.88
C GLU A 131 5.83 -11.34 -20.65
N PRO A 132 6.75 -12.05 -21.33
CA PRO A 132 8.17 -11.73 -21.25
C PRO A 132 8.44 -10.39 -21.94
N GLU A 133 9.20 -9.51 -21.28
CA GLU A 133 9.65 -8.24 -21.88
C GLU A 133 11.15 -8.37 -22.20
N GLY A 134 11.57 -8.03 -23.42
CA GLY A 134 12.98 -8.04 -23.80
C GLY A 134 13.56 -9.41 -24.22
N ILE A 135 14.85 -9.40 -24.56
CA ILE A 135 15.60 -10.54 -25.09
C ILE A 135 16.72 -10.87 -24.11
N VAL A 136 16.89 -12.15 -23.77
CA VAL A 136 18.01 -12.59 -22.91
C VAL A 136 19.34 -12.30 -23.60
N ALA A 137 20.18 -11.48 -22.96
CA ALA A 137 21.48 -11.08 -23.48
C ALA A 137 22.49 -12.23 -23.62
N ILE A 138 22.26 -13.36 -22.91
CA ILE A 138 23.14 -14.53 -22.93
C ILE A 138 22.60 -15.56 -23.93
N PRO A 139 23.26 -15.75 -25.10
CA PRO A 139 22.86 -16.80 -26.02
C PRO A 139 23.00 -18.18 -25.35
N ASN A 140 22.02 -19.07 -25.58
CA ASN A 140 21.90 -20.44 -25.03
C ASN A 140 21.51 -20.57 -23.55
N PHE A 141 21.22 -19.47 -22.83
CA PHE A 141 20.64 -19.59 -21.49
C PHE A 141 19.12 -19.74 -21.59
N LYS A 142 18.55 -20.76 -20.93
CA LYS A 142 17.10 -20.92 -20.86
C LYS A 142 16.51 -19.77 -20.03
N GLU A 143 15.56 -19.04 -20.60
CA GLU A 143 14.72 -18.11 -19.85
C GLU A 143 14.09 -18.80 -18.64
N ARG A 144 13.86 -18.03 -17.57
CA ARG A 144 13.16 -18.55 -16.39
C ARG A 144 11.75 -18.95 -16.81
N SER A 145 11.33 -20.17 -16.46
CA SER A 145 10.00 -20.68 -16.82
C SER A 145 8.87 -20.06 -16.00
N PHE A 146 9.18 -19.53 -14.81
CA PHE A 146 8.22 -18.92 -13.90
C PHE A 146 8.75 -17.61 -13.32
N ILE A 147 7.81 -16.75 -12.95
CA ILE A 147 8.04 -15.52 -12.20
C ILE A 147 7.33 -15.59 -10.86
N ILE A 148 7.99 -15.05 -9.84
CA ILE A 148 7.44 -14.90 -8.49
C ILE A 148 7.00 -13.44 -8.33
N TYR A 149 5.80 -13.23 -7.83
CA TYR A 149 5.24 -11.90 -7.58
C TYR A 149 4.42 -11.87 -6.30
N ASN A 150 4.15 -10.69 -5.78
CA ASN A 150 3.15 -10.45 -4.75
C ASN A 150 1.99 -9.67 -5.34
N ILE A 151 0.79 -9.88 -4.80
CA ILE A 151 -0.40 -9.14 -5.20
C ILE A 151 -1.21 -8.72 -3.96
N VAL A 152 -1.67 -7.48 -3.94
CA VAL A 152 -2.50 -6.94 -2.87
C VAL A 152 -3.64 -6.11 -3.45
N CYS A 153 -4.81 -6.16 -2.81
CA CYS A 153 -5.91 -5.23 -3.04
C CYS A 153 -6.08 -4.36 -1.79
N GLU A 154 -6.00 -3.03 -1.93
CA GLU A 154 -6.15 -2.09 -0.83
C GLU A 154 -7.33 -1.14 -1.09
N GLU A 155 -8.04 -0.78 -0.02
CA GLU A 155 -9.01 0.32 -0.07
C GLU A 155 -8.27 1.66 -0.08
N GLN A 156 -8.72 2.59 -0.92
CA GLN A 156 -8.14 3.92 -1.07
C GLN A 156 -9.14 4.97 -0.57
N LEU A 157 -8.66 5.86 0.30
CA LEU A 157 -9.43 7.00 0.81
C LEU A 157 -8.65 8.28 0.49
N LEU A 158 -9.29 9.22 -0.23
CA LEU A 158 -8.68 10.50 -0.64
C LEU A 158 -7.35 10.37 -1.40
N GLY A 159 -7.15 9.31 -2.18
CA GLY A 159 -5.89 9.09 -2.90
C GLY A 159 -4.84 8.28 -2.13
N ILE A 160 -5.09 8.00 -0.84
CA ILE A 160 -4.14 7.35 0.07
C ILE A 160 -4.66 5.96 0.42
N ALA A 161 -3.76 4.96 0.40
CA ALA A 161 -4.10 3.61 0.85
C ALA A 161 -4.49 3.62 2.35
N TYR A 162 -5.54 2.87 2.70
CA TYR A 162 -6.05 2.82 4.07
C TYR A 162 -4.97 2.39 5.09
N SER A 163 -4.08 1.48 4.68
CA SER A 163 -2.92 1.02 5.45
C SER A 163 -1.96 2.16 5.88
N CYS A 164 -1.94 3.28 5.15
CA CYS A 164 -1.02 4.40 5.40
C CYS A 164 -1.63 5.53 6.26
N TRP A 165 -2.88 5.45 6.70
CA TRP A 165 -3.52 6.52 7.49
C TRP A 165 -2.87 6.74 8.86
N SER A 166 -2.24 5.70 9.42
CA SER A 166 -1.43 5.80 10.63
C SER A 166 -0.31 6.85 10.49
N VAL A 167 0.33 6.92 9.32
CA VAL A 167 1.40 7.88 9.01
C VAL A 167 0.84 9.29 8.94
N VAL A 168 -0.36 9.47 8.36
CA VAL A 168 -1.03 10.79 8.29
C VAL A 168 -1.31 11.32 9.70
N VAL A 169 -1.89 10.48 10.57
CA VAL A 169 -2.15 10.83 11.98
C VAL A 169 -0.85 11.21 12.70
N LEU A 170 0.21 10.44 12.49
CA LEU A 170 1.52 10.72 13.06
C LEU A 170 2.07 12.08 12.61
N VAL A 171 2.02 12.40 11.32
CA VAL A 171 2.50 13.68 10.80
C VAL A 171 1.72 14.85 11.42
N VAL A 172 0.39 14.73 11.54
CA VAL A 172 -0.44 15.74 12.20
C VAL A 172 -0.04 15.92 13.66
N LEU A 173 0.19 14.82 14.39
CA LEU A 173 0.66 14.87 15.78
C LEU A 173 2.02 15.58 15.89
N CYS A 174 2.97 15.27 15.01
CA CYS A 174 4.28 15.92 14.96
C CYS A 174 4.15 17.43 14.70
N LEU A 175 3.27 17.85 13.79
CA LEU A 175 3.02 19.26 13.52
C LEU A 175 2.41 19.98 14.74
N LEU A 176 1.46 19.35 15.45
CA LEU A 176 0.88 19.91 16.67
C LEU A 176 1.93 20.12 17.77
N VAL A 177 2.83 19.15 17.95
CA VAL A 177 3.95 19.27 18.89
C VAL A 177 4.90 20.38 18.45
N ALA A 178 5.28 20.44 17.17
CA ALA A 178 6.18 21.45 16.64
C ALA A 178 5.63 22.88 16.78
N VAL A 179 4.32 23.09 16.60
CA VAL A 179 3.67 24.39 16.81
C VAL A 179 3.54 24.74 18.29
N SER A 180 3.37 23.73 19.15
CA SER A 180 3.23 23.94 20.59
C SER A 180 4.57 24.17 21.28
N PHE A 181 5.64 23.51 20.81
CA PHE A 181 6.99 23.53 21.41
C PHE A 181 7.59 24.94 21.58
N PRO A 182 7.47 25.87 20.61
CA PRO A 182 7.89 27.26 20.78
C PRO A 182 7.20 27.99 21.93
N ARG A 183 5.94 27.66 22.24
CA ARG A 183 5.21 28.25 23.38
C ARG A 183 5.71 27.75 24.73
N PHE A 184 6.49 26.67 24.73
CA PHE A 184 7.12 26.09 25.91
C PHE A 184 8.60 26.51 26.06
N LEU A 185 9.21 27.19 25.09
CA LEU A 185 10.54 27.76 25.25
C LEU A 185 10.44 28.98 26.19
N PRO A 186 11.19 29.01 27.32
CA PRO A 186 11.20 30.17 28.20
C PRO A 186 11.73 31.39 27.43
N SER A 187 11.03 32.51 27.55
CA SER A 187 11.36 33.82 26.96
C SER A 187 12.79 34.27 27.29
N ASP A 188 13.38 33.71 28.35
CA ASP A 188 14.71 34.04 28.88
C ASP A 188 15.88 33.67 27.95
N LEU A 189 15.68 32.79 26.96
CA LEU A 189 16.71 32.45 25.95
C LEU A 189 16.67 33.38 24.71
N LEU A 190 15.61 34.17 24.55
CA LEU A 190 15.48 35.15 23.47
C LEU A 190 16.00 36.54 23.85
N THR A 191 16.29 36.79 25.13
CA THR A 191 16.78 38.09 25.62
C THR A 191 18.13 37.92 26.32
N LYS A 192 19.19 37.61 25.57
CA LYS A 192 20.55 37.81 26.10
C LYS A 192 21.58 38.06 25.00
N ASP A 193 21.46 39.19 24.32
CA ASP A 193 22.66 39.94 23.89
C ASP A 193 22.36 41.43 23.62
N GLY A 194 21.72 42.08 24.59
CA GLY A 194 21.27 43.46 24.48
C GLY A 194 21.58 44.30 25.71
N ASP A 195 22.65 43.98 26.45
CA ASP A 195 23.24 44.98 27.36
C ASP A 195 24.68 44.58 27.73
N ARG A 196 25.61 44.95 26.86
CA ARG A 196 26.99 45.21 27.29
C ARG A 196 27.27 46.68 26.97
N ASN A 197 26.52 47.56 27.63
CA ASN A 197 26.78 49.00 27.67
C ASN A 197 28.08 49.28 28.42
N ARG A 198 28.84 50.25 27.85
CA ARG A 198 29.49 51.40 28.50
C ARG A 198 30.34 51.18 29.74
#